data_AF-A0A7V6W4E7-F1
#
_entry.id   AF-A0A7V6W4E7-F1
#
_cell.length_a   1.000
_cell.length_b   1.000
_cell.length_c   1.000
_cell.angle_alpha   90.00
_cell.angle_beta   90.00
_cell.angle_gamma   90.00
#
_symmetry.space_group_name_H-M   'P 1'
#
loop_
_entity.id
_entity.type
_entity.pdbx_description
1 polymer ?
#
loop_
_entity_poly.entity_id
_entity_poly.type
_entity_poly.pdbx_seq_one_letter_code
_entity_poly.pdbx_strand_id
1 'polypeptide(L)' 'NMLSDKAKNSEMIRIGHPTGIIPVESTATQEGDTTTITKLGVYRTARPILDGYVYVKNEVFED' A
#
# COMPACT_ATOMS: atom_id res chain seq x y z
N ASN A 1 -15.24 12.22 11.66
CA ASN A 1 -15.68 12.34 10.26
C ASN A 1 -14.58 13.02 9.46
N MET A 2 -13.54 12.28 9.05
CA MET A 2 -12.29 12.86 8.49
C MET A 2 -12.25 12.88 6.94
N LEU A 3 -13.22 12.25 6.29
CA LEU A 3 -13.33 12.19 4.83
C LEU A 3 -14.45 13.12 4.36
N SER A 4 -14.24 13.77 3.22
CA SER A 4 -15.31 14.50 2.52
C SER A 4 -16.35 13.52 1.96
N ASP A 5 -17.57 13.99 1.71
CA ASP A 5 -18.63 13.11 1.19
C ASP A 5 -18.31 12.59 -0.22
N LYS A 6 -17.57 13.38 -1.01
CA LYS A 6 -17.01 12.90 -2.27
C LYS A 6 -16.05 11.72 -2.08
N ALA A 7 -15.21 11.77 -1.05
CA ALA A 7 -14.26 10.69 -0.76
C ALA A 7 -14.95 9.43 -0.21
N LYS A 8 -16.04 9.58 0.57
CA LYS A 8 -16.84 8.45 1.05
C LYS A 8 -17.54 7.69 -0.08
N ASN A 9 -17.93 8.40 -1.13
CA ASN A 9 -18.62 7.84 -2.30
C ASN A 9 -17.64 7.45 -3.43
N SER A 10 -16.33 7.49 -3.18
CA SER A 10 -15.31 7.14 -4.17
C SER A 10 -14.52 5.93 -3.69
N GLU A 11 -14.25 4.98 -4.57
CA GLU A 11 -13.34 3.87 -4.29
C GLU A 11 -11.88 4.31 -4.16
N MET A 12 -11.55 5.54 -4.56
CA MET A 12 -10.18 6.05 -4.60
C MET A 12 -9.98 7.22 -3.64
N ILE A 13 -9.15 7.00 -2.63
CA ILE A 13 -8.70 8.00 -1.67
C ILE A 13 -7.38 8.59 -2.16
N ARG A 14 -7.26 9.92 -2.14
CA ARG A 14 -6.03 10.64 -2.49
C ARG A 14 -5.38 11.17 -1.22
N ILE A 15 -4.31 10.52 -0.77
CA ILE A 15 -3.61 10.88 0.46
C ILE A 15 -2.49 11.88 0.12
N GLY A 16 -2.57 13.09 0.68
CA GLY A 16 -1.47 14.05 0.61
C GLY A 16 -0.31 13.62 1.50
N HIS A 17 0.87 13.48 0.91
CA HIS A 17 2.13 13.12 1.56
C HIS A 17 3.18 14.21 1.25
N PRO A 18 4.24 14.43 2.05
CA PRO A 18 5.26 15.45 1.77
C PRO A 18 5.86 15.41 0.35
N THR A 19 5.82 14.25 -0.31
CA THR A 19 6.37 14.04 -1.66
C THR A 19 5.31 14.03 -2.77
N GLY A 20 4.05 14.39 -2.48
CA GLY A 20 2.96 14.46 -3.47
C GLY A 20 1.65 13.82 -3.01
N ILE A 21 0.92 13.20 -3.94
CA ILE A 21 -0.36 12.54 -3.67
C ILE A 21 -0.22 11.04 -3.95
N ILE A 22 -0.57 10.21 -2.98
CA ILE A 22 -0.63 8.76 -3.13
C ILE A 22 -2.10 8.36 -3.33
N PRO A 23 -2.51 7.89 -4.52
CA PRO A 23 -3.83 7.30 -4.71
C PRO A 23 -3.87 5.90 -4.09
N VAL A 24 -4.90 5.64 -3.29
CA VAL A 24 -5.16 4.34 -2.66
C VAL A 24 -6.59 3.94 -2.99
N GLU A 25 -6.76 2.73 -3.50
CA GLU A 25 -8.08 2.13 -3.63
C GLU A 25 -8.47 1.48 -2.32
N SER A 26 -9.64 1.84 -1.80
CA SER A 26 -10.15 1.27 -0.57
C SER A 26 -11.67 1.19 -0.61
N THR A 27 -12.19 -0.01 -0.38
CA THR A 27 -13.61 -0.24 -0.15
C THR A 27 -13.78 -1.09 1.11
N ALA A 28 -14.77 -0.75 1.92
CA ALA A 28 -15.12 -1.49 3.11
C ALA A 28 -16.64 -1.60 3.22
N THR A 29 -17.11 -2.69 3.79
CA THR A 29 -18.50 -2.88 4.20
C THR A 29 -18.57 -2.85 5.72
N GLN A 30 -19.68 -2.36 6.26
CA GLN A 30 -19.94 -2.35 7.68
C GLN A 30 -21.22 -3.14 7.97
N GLU A 31 -21.10 -4.16 8.80
CA GLU A 31 -22.19 -5.04 9.25
C GLU A 31 -22.21 -5.03 10.78
N GLY A 32 -23.14 -4.26 11.36
CA GLY A 32 -23.16 -3.98 12.80
C GLY A 32 -21.86 -3.29 13.26
N ASP A 33 -21.20 -3.87 14.25
CA ASP A 33 -19.92 -3.39 14.78
C ASP A 33 -18.70 -3.93 14.00
N THR A 34 -18.92 -4.75 12.97
CA THR A 34 -17.83 -5.31 12.16
C THR A 34 -17.61 -4.46 10.92
N THR A 35 -16.37 -4.01 10.72
CA THR A 35 -15.93 -3.38 9.48
C THR A 35 -15.02 -4.35 8.73
N THR A 36 -15.39 -4.67 7.49
CA THR A 36 -14.63 -5.57 6.63
C THR A 36 -14.10 -4.78 5.44
N ILE A 37 -12.77 -4.74 5.27
CA ILE A 37 -12.15 -4.17 4.08
C ILE A 37 -12.28 -5.19 2.95
N THR A 38 -13.03 -4.83 1.90
CA THR A 38 -13.28 -5.71 0.75
C THR A 38 -12.28 -5.51 -0.37
N LYS A 39 -11.65 -4.33 -0.44
CA LYS A 39 -10.60 -4.01 -1.40
C LYS A 39 -9.59 -3.06 -0.77
N LEU A 40 -8.32 -3.36 -0.97
CA LEU A 40 -7.21 -2.46 -0.66
C LEU A 40 -6.17 -2.58 -1.77
N GLY A 41 -5.95 -1.49 -2.49
CA GLY A 41 -5.01 -1.42 -3.60
C GLY A 41 -4.09 -0.22 -3.48
N VAL A 42 -2.78 -0.45 -3.59
CA VAL A 42 -1.77 0.61 -3.61
C VAL A 42 -0.99 0.52 -4.91
N TYR A 43 -0.89 1.63 -5.63
CA TYR A 43 -0.12 1.71 -6.86
C TYR A 43 1.37 1.86 -6.54
N ARG A 44 2.19 0.98 -7.12
CA ARG A 44 3.65 1.00 -6.99
C ARG A 44 4.29 0.79 -8.36
N THR A 45 5.51 1.28 -8.50
CA THR A 45 6.34 1.07 -9.69
C THR A 45 7.51 0.16 -9.33
N ALA A 46 7.92 -0.71 -10.24
CA ALA A 46 9.10 -1.54 -10.08
C ALA A 46 9.99 -1.43 -11.32
N ARG A 47 11.32 -1.50 -11.12
CA ARG A 47 12.32 -1.55 -12.20
C ARG A 47 13.49 -2.41 -11.73
N PRO A 48 13.94 -3.41 -12.52
CA PRO A 48 15.21 -4.10 -12.24
C PRO A 48 16.37 -3.09 -12.20
N ILE A 49 17.21 -3.17 -11.17
CA ILE A 49 18.39 -2.30 -11.04
C ILE A 49 19.66 -3.08 -11.38
N LEU A 50 19.78 -4.30 -10.87
CA LEU A 50 20.91 -5.19 -11.10
C LEU A 50 20.38 -6.62 -11.27
N ASP A 51 20.97 -7.34 -12.22
CA ASP A 51 20.86 -8.78 -12.37
C ASP A 51 22.27 -9.36 -12.30
N GLY A 52 22.51 -10.30 -11.39
CA GLY A 52 23.84 -10.84 -11.11
C GLY A 52 23.93 -11.55 -9.76
N TYR A 53 25.17 -11.89 -9.38
CA TYR A 53 25.46 -12.66 -8.17
C TYR A 53 26.06 -11.77 -7.09
N VAL A 54 25.47 -11.82 -5.89
CA VAL A 54 26.07 -11.22 -4.68
C VAL A 54 26.78 -12.34 -3.92
N TYR A 55 28.05 -12.14 -3.61
CA TYR A 55 28.85 -13.07 -2.81
C TYR A 55 28.91 -12.59 -1.36
N VAL A 56 28.87 -13.53 -0.41
CA VAL A 56 29.04 -13.29 1.02
C VAL A 56 30.03 -14.33 1.59
N LYS A 57 30.63 -14.04 2.75
CA LYS A 57 31.56 -14.97 3.41
C LYS A 57 30.80 -16.16 4.01
N ASN A 58 31.34 -17.37 3.89
CA ASN A 58 30.74 -18.59 4.45
C ASN A 58 30.56 -18.51 5.97
N GLU A 59 31.50 -17.85 6.66
CA GLU A 59 31.47 -17.59 8.12
C GLU A 59 30.18 -16.92 8.60
N VAL A 60 29.44 -16.22 7.73
CA VAL A 60 28.16 -15.55 8.09
C VAL A 60 26.99 -16.55 8.22
N PHE A 61 27.16 -17.78 7.71
CA PHE A 61 26.17 -18.86 7.78
C PHE A 61 26.58 -20.01 8.69
N GLU A 62 27.73 -19.92 9.35
CA GLU A 62 28.19 -20.89 10.35
C GLU A 62 27.81 -20.37 11.74
N ASP A 63 27.16 -21.21 12.57
CA ASP A 63 26.77 -20.90 13.95
C ASP A 63 27.98 -20.79 14.92
#